data_AF-A0A2M9P9G0-F1
#
_entry.id   AF-A0A2M9P9G0-F1
#
_cell.length_a   1.000
_cell.length_b   1.000
_cell.length_c   1.000
_cell.angle_alpha   90.00
_cell.angle_beta   90.00
_cell.angle_gamma   90.00
#
_symmetry.space_group_name_H-M   'P 1'
#
loop_
_entity.id
_entity.type
_entity.pdbx_description
1 polymer ?
#
loop_
_entity_poly.entity_id
_entity_poly.type
_entity_poly.pdbx_seq_one_letter_code
_entity_poly.pdbx_strand_id
1 'polypeptide(L)'
;MDSDNVFATDTLSPDSGSGNPLKVIGASGNQGIDGMLTDRAWAASTIDYSFPTTNIYGYTQLTDLPNGMFAVTLAQQNAAHFALNAEVGVNATAKAGFSVEGFTNLGVFNDLSPDGDDEIRLANTTSASLGTARVADFPGNYLT
;
A
#
# COMPACT_ATOMS: atom_id res chain seq x y z
N MET A 1 -33.23 7.83 8.01
CA MET A 1 -32.09 8.74 8.24
C MET A 1 -31.31 8.09 9.34
N ASP A 2 -30.30 7.31 8.96
CA ASP A 2 -29.43 6.63 9.92
C ASP A 2 -28.43 7.65 10.44
N SER A 3 -28.47 7.88 11.75
CA SER A 3 -27.69 8.90 12.46
C SER A 3 -26.36 8.36 13.00
N ASP A 4 -26.00 7.10 12.71
CA ASP A 4 -24.74 6.50 13.15
C ASP A 4 -23.65 6.55 12.07
N ASN A 5 -23.44 7.72 11.45
CA ASN A 5 -22.18 7.97 10.75
C ASN A 5 -21.10 8.34 11.78
N VAL A 6 -20.70 7.35 12.58
CA VAL A 6 -19.60 7.42 13.57
C VAL A 6 -18.25 7.73 12.89
N PHE A 7 -18.20 7.75 11.56
CA PHE A 7 -17.03 8.10 10.75
C PHE A 7 -16.99 9.58 10.30
N ALA A 8 -18.00 10.39 10.59
CA ALA A 8 -18.05 11.79 10.18
C ALA A 8 -17.03 12.70 10.89
N THR A 9 -16.39 12.21 11.97
CA THR A 9 -15.43 12.97 12.77
C THR A 9 -14.04 12.33 12.83
N ASP A 10 -13.80 11.26 12.06
CA ASP A 10 -12.44 10.77 11.88
C ASP A 10 -11.68 11.81 11.05
N THR A 11 -10.94 12.67 11.74
CA THR A 11 -10.04 13.64 11.12
C THR A 11 -9.10 12.84 10.25
N LEU A 12 -9.34 12.88 8.93
CA LEU A 12 -8.53 12.31 7.87
C LEU A 12 -7.05 12.37 8.27
N SER A 13 -6.51 11.28 8.81
CA SER A 13 -5.07 11.18 8.95
C SER A 13 -4.57 10.91 7.54
N PRO A 14 -3.78 11.82 6.95
CA PRO A 14 -3.32 11.71 5.58
C PRO A 14 -2.21 10.66 5.56
N ASP A 15 -2.56 9.38 5.67
CA ASP A 15 -1.58 8.32 5.89
C ASP A 15 -1.35 7.53 4.60
N SER A 16 -0.95 8.25 3.56
CA SER A 16 0.24 7.80 2.85
C SER A 16 1.43 8.52 3.46
N GLY A 17 2.63 7.98 3.33
CA GLY A 17 3.81 8.71 3.78
C GLY A 17 3.87 10.16 3.26
N SER A 18 3.38 10.39 2.04
CA SER A 18 3.37 11.68 1.33
C SER A 18 2.20 12.61 1.72
N GLY A 19 1.35 12.21 2.67
CA GLY A 19 0.20 13.00 3.06
C GLY A 19 -0.98 12.93 2.07
N ASN A 20 -1.09 11.85 1.29
CA ASN A 20 -2.17 11.72 0.31
C ASN A 20 -3.53 11.72 1.01
N PRO A 21 -4.47 12.57 0.54
CA PRO A 21 -5.80 12.60 1.11
C PRO A 21 -6.50 11.28 0.85
N LEU A 22 -7.31 10.86 1.83
CA LEU A 22 -8.22 9.74 1.63
C LEU A 22 -9.50 10.22 0.95
N LYS A 23 -10.12 9.32 0.17
CA LYS A 23 -11.48 9.49 -0.34
C LYS A 23 -12.37 8.37 0.17
N VAL A 24 -13.65 8.71 0.34
CA VAL A 24 -14.70 7.74 0.66
C VAL A 24 -15.16 7.08 -0.64
N ILE A 25 -15.25 5.75 -0.62
CA ILE A 25 -15.78 4.94 -1.71
C ILE A 25 -17.23 4.60 -1.41
N GLY A 26 -18.14 5.13 -2.24
CA GLY A 26 -19.56 4.80 -2.16
C GLY A 26 -19.86 3.41 -2.71
N ALA A 27 -20.99 2.83 -2.30
CA ALA A 27 -21.45 1.54 -2.82
C ALA A 27 -21.61 1.59 -4.34
N SER A 28 -21.06 0.58 -5.01
CA SER A 28 -21.17 0.42 -6.47
C SER A 28 -22.54 -0.09 -6.91
N GLY A 29 -23.28 -0.72 -5.98
CA GLY A 29 -24.54 -1.42 -6.25
C GLY A 29 -24.34 -2.86 -6.71
N ASN A 30 -23.08 -3.33 -6.79
CA ASN A 30 -22.73 -4.73 -7.04
C ASN A 30 -22.18 -5.36 -5.76
N GLN A 31 -22.91 -6.31 -5.19
CA GLN A 31 -22.56 -6.97 -3.92
C GLN A 31 -21.20 -7.67 -3.95
N GLY A 32 -20.75 -8.17 -5.11
CA GLY A 32 -19.43 -8.80 -5.24
C GLY A 32 -18.29 -7.78 -5.15
N ILE A 33 -18.49 -6.58 -5.68
CA ILE A 33 -17.53 -5.47 -5.58
C ILE A 33 -17.58 -4.88 -4.17
N ASP A 34 -18.78 -4.61 -3.67
CA ASP A 34 -19.01 -3.98 -2.37
C ASP A 34 -18.59 -4.90 -1.20
N GLY A 35 -18.54 -6.22 -1.40
CA GLY A 35 -18.00 -7.18 -0.43
C GLY A 35 -16.47 -7.32 -0.46
N MET A 36 -15.80 -6.79 -1.50
CA MET A 36 -14.35 -6.87 -1.67
C MET A 36 -13.65 -5.56 -1.30
N LEU A 37 -14.28 -4.42 -1.60
CA LEU A 37 -13.72 -3.10 -1.32
C LEU A 37 -14.00 -2.64 0.11
N THR A 38 -13.10 -1.84 0.66
CA THR A 38 -13.37 -1.03 1.85
C THR A 38 -14.00 0.31 1.44
N ASP A 39 -14.50 1.08 2.41
CA ASP A 39 -15.09 2.39 2.17
C ASP A 39 -14.05 3.51 1.97
N ARG A 40 -12.75 3.18 1.94
CA ARG A 40 -11.64 4.16 1.88
C ARG A 40 -10.58 3.78 0.84
N ALA A 41 -10.02 4.80 0.21
CA ALA A 41 -8.86 4.67 -0.68
C ALA A 41 -8.01 5.94 -0.65
N TRP A 42 -6.75 5.86 -1.10
CA TRP A 42 -6.00 7.05 -1.47
C TRP A 42 -6.70 7.79 -2.62
N ALA A 43 -6.79 9.11 -2.50
CA ALA A 43 -7.45 9.96 -3.49
C ALA A 43 -6.54 10.37 -4.64
N ALA A 44 -5.23 10.17 -4.50
CA ALA A 44 -4.25 10.51 -5.52
C ALA A 44 -4.44 9.69 -6.80
N SER A 45 -4.11 10.31 -7.95
CA SER A 45 -4.09 9.64 -9.25
C SER A 45 -2.78 8.88 -9.50
N THR A 46 -1.79 9.09 -8.64
CA THR A 46 -0.49 8.41 -8.66
C THR A 46 -0.14 8.00 -7.24
N ILE A 47 0.47 6.83 -7.10
CA ILE A 47 1.10 6.38 -5.85
C ILE A 47 2.54 5.96 -6.13
N ASP A 48 3.37 6.07 -5.12
CA ASP A 48 4.77 5.69 -5.12
C ASP A 48 4.96 4.37 -4.37
N TYR A 49 5.85 3.53 -4.89
CA TYR A 49 6.31 2.34 -4.18
C TYR A 49 7.82 2.24 -4.24
N SER A 50 8.39 1.61 -3.23
CA SER A 50 9.84 1.51 -3.10
C SER A 50 10.29 0.25 -2.37
N PHE A 51 11.61 0.03 -2.40
CA PHE A 51 12.28 -1.10 -1.75
C PHE A 51 13.32 -0.60 -0.74
N PRO A 52 12.91 -0.20 0.46
CA PRO A 52 13.82 0.29 1.48
C PRO A 52 14.89 -0.74 1.84
N THR A 53 16.14 -0.29 1.94
CA THR A 53 17.26 -1.09 2.47
C THR A 53 17.58 -0.77 3.93
N THR A 54 17.01 0.32 4.43
CA THR A 54 17.09 0.80 5.81
C THR A 54 15.70 0.82 6.42
N ASN A 55 15.61 0.87 7.75
CA ASN A 55 14.33 0.99 8.42
C ASN A 55 13.79 2.43 8.28
N ILE A 56 12.76 2.58 7.47
CA ILE A 56 11.99 3.81 7.27
C ILE A 56 10.51 3.63 7.63
N TYR A 57 10.21 2.56 8.38
CA TYR A 57 8.85 2.18 8.74
C TYR A 57 8.49 2.73 10.13
N GLY A 58 7.26 3.22 10.29
CA GLY A 58 6.77 3.90 11.50
C GLY A 58 6.34 2.99 12.65
N TYR A 59 6.75 1.72 12.68
CA TYR A 59 6.30 0.76 13.70
C TYR A 59 6.91 1.08 15.08
N THR A 60 6.10 1.66 15.97
CA THR A 60 6.54 2.08 17.32
C THR A 60 6.22 1.06 18.42
N GLN A 61 5.10 0.33 18.33
CA GLN A 61 4.76 -0.70 19.35
C GLN A 61 5.38 -2.07 19.05
N LEU A 62 5.61 -2.39 17.78
CA LEU A 62 6.27 -3.63 17.35
C LEU A 62 7.77 -3.41 17.15
N THR A 63 8.49 -3.13 18.23
CA THR A 63 9.91 -2.71 18.19
C THR A 63 10.88 -3.76 17.62
N ASP A 64 10.51 -5.04 17.58
CA ASP A 64 11.32 -6.09 16.97
C ASP A 64 11.25 -6.06 15.43
N LEU A 65 10.15 -5.54 14.89
CA LEU A 65 9.86 -5.42 13.48
C LEU A 65 10.84 -4.51 12.73
N PRO A 66 11.03 -3.23 13.12
CA PRO A 66 12.01 -2.35 12.49
C PRO A 66 13.45 -2.89 12.62
N ASN A 67 13.75 -3.62 13.70
CA ASN A 67 15.06 -4.22 13.93
C ASN A 67 15.30 -5.47 13.06
N GLY A 68 14.24 -6.18 12.70
CA GLY A 68 14.29 -7.39 11.90
C GLY A 68 14.17 -7.16 10.40
N MET A 69 14.00 -5.91 9.95
CA MET A 69 13.77 -5.57 8.54
C MET A 69 15.03 -5.64 7.69
N PHE A 70 14.86 -6.14 6.47
CA PHE A 70 15.94 -6.21 5.49
C PHE A 70 15.40 -6.14 4.06
N ALA A 71 16.30 -5.80 3.14
CA ALA A 71 15.98 -5.59 1.73
C ALA A 71 15.33 -6.81 1.08
N VAL A 72 14.45 -6.56 0.12
CA VAL A 72 13.93 -7.58 -0.77
C VAL A 72 14.95 -7.96 -1.85
N THR A 73 14.97 -9.24 -2.21
CA THR A 73 15.81 -9.76 -3.30
C THR A 73 15.35 -9.25 -4.67
N LEU A 74 16.22 -9.29 -5.68
CA LEU A 74 15.87 -8.91 -7.05
C LEU A 74 14.66 -9.71 -7.59
N ALA A 75 14.55 -10.99 -7.24
CA ALA A 75 13.41 -11.81 -7.64
C ALA A 75 12.09 -11.31 -7.02
N GLN A 76 12.13 -10.88 -5.75
CA GLN A 76 10.98 -10.27 -5.07
C GLN A 76 10.64 -8.89 -5.66
N GLN A 77 11.65 -8.07 -5.97
CA GLN A 77 11.44 -6.79 -6.67
C GLN A 77 10.75 -6.99 -8.02
N ASN A 78 11.22 -7.96 -8.83
CA ASN A 78 10.59 -8.29 -10.11
C ASN A 78 9.13 -8.74 -9.95
N ALA A 79 8.80 -9.49 -8.89
CA ALA A 79 7.43 -9.88 -8.61
C ALA A 79 6.56 -8.67 -8.21
N ALA A 80 7.10 -7.76 -7.40
CA ALA A 80 6.41 -6.51 -7.03
C ALA A 80 6.19 -5.61 -8.25
N HIS A 81 7.21 -5.43 -9.11
CA HIS A 81 7.08 -4.72 -10.38
C HIS A 81 5.98 -5.31 -11.25
N PHE A 82 5.91 -6.65 -11.36
CA PHE A 82 4.86 -7.33 -12.12
C PHE A 82 3.46 -7.01 -11.58
N ALA A 83 3.30 -7.01 -10.26
CA ALA A 83 2.01 -6.78 -9.61
C ALA A 83 1.58 -5.30 -9.65
N LEU A 84 2.51 -4.35 -9.55
CA LEU A 84 2.18 -2.94 -9.31
C LEU A 84 2.21 -2.09 -10.59
N ASN A 85 3.27 -2.21 -11.39
CA ASN A 85 3.61 -1.22 -12.41
C ASN A 85 3.67 -1.85 -13.83
N ALA A 86 3.00 -1.24 -14.80
CA ALA A 86 2.90 -1.73 -16.17
C ALA A 86 4.22 -1.59 -16.95
N GLU A 87 5.07 -0.62 -16.62
CA GLU A 87 6.22 -0.19 -17.43
C GLU A 87 7.59 -0.62 -16.86
N VAL A 88 7.72 -0.80 -15.54
CA VAL A 88 9.00 -1.05 -14.85
C VAL A 88 9.32 -2.55 -14.74
N GLY A 89 10.55 -2.96 -15.05
CA GLY A 89 10.99 -4.35 -14.98
C GLY A 89 10.76 -5.13 -16.28
N VAL A 90 10.52 -6.44 -16.19
CA VAL A 90 10.38 -7.31 -17.36
C VAL A 90 8.91 -7.51 -17.77
N ASN A 91 8.66 -7.91 -19.02
CA ASN A 91 7.34 -8.31 -19.53
C ASN A 91 6.23 -7.23 -19.52
N ALA A 92 6.55 -5.99 -19.92
CA ALA A 92 5.59 -4.87 -20.00
C ALA A 92 4.23 -5.23 -20.65
N THR A 93 4.25 -5.94 -21.78
CA THR A 93 3.02 -6.37 -22.48
C THR A 93 2.10 -7.26 -21.63
N ALA A 94 2.67 -8.13 -20.80
CA ALA A 94 1.86 -8.96 -19.90
C ALA A 94 1.29 -8.10 -18.76
N LYS A 95 2.10 -7.20 -18.18
CA LYS A 95 1.69 -6.39 -17.03
C LYS A 95 0.57 -5.41 -17.34
N ALA A 96 0.45 -4.93 -18.58
CA ALA A 96 -0.60 -4.00 -19.00
C ALA A 96 -2.04 -4.46 -18.68
N GLY A 97 -2.30 -5.76 -18.54
CA GLY A 97 -3.62 -6.30 -18.17
C GLY A 97 -3.74 -6.87 -16.76
N PHE A 98 -2.65 -6.93 -16.00
CA PHE A 98 -2.60 -7.65 -14.70
C PHE A 98 -1.98 -6.84 -13.56
N SER A 99 -1.16 -5.83 -13.85
CA SER A 99 -0.66 -4.94 -12.82
C SER A 99 -1.75 -4.00 -12.33
N VAL A 100 -1.60 -3.45 -11.13
CA VAL A 100 -2.50 -2.42 -10.59
C VAL A 100 -2.60 -1.25 -11.58
N GLU A 101 -1.46 -0.71 -12.05
CA GLU A 101 -1.42 0.37 -13.03
C GLU A 101 -2.16 0.01 -14.32
N GLY A 102 -1.87 -1.17 -14.91
CA GLY A 102 -2.46 -1.58 -16.17
C GLY A 102 -3.96 -1.86 -16.08
N PHE A 103 -4.41 -2.47 -15.00
CA PHE A 103 -5.82 -2.85 -14.80
C PHE A 103 -6.70 -1.66 -14.37
N THR A 104 -6.15 -0.72 -13.58
CA THR A 104 -6.94 0.36 -12.96
C THR A 104 -6.70 1.73 -13.58
N ASN A 105 -5.65 1.89 -14.38
CA ASN A 105 -5.18 3.19 -14.88
C ASN A 105 -4.78 4.18 -13.76
N LEU A 106 -4.46 3.67 -12.56
CA LEU A 106 -3.77 4.42 -11.50
C LEU A 106 -2.31 4.59 -11.89
N GLY A 107 -1.75 5.80 -11.79
CA GLY A 107 -0.31 5.99 -11.93
C GLY A 107 0.44 5.27 -10.81
N VAL A 108 1.43 4.46 -11.14
CA VAL A 108 2.23 3.77 -10.12
C VAL A 108 3.69 4.02 -10.39
N PHE A 109 4.39 4.75 -9.53
CA PHE A 109 5.78 5.12 -9.73
C PHE A 109 6.70 4.34 -8.80
N ASN A 110 7.81 3.83 -9.36
CA ASN A 110 8.85 3.18 -8.56
C ASN A 110 9.84 4.24 -8.09
N ASP A 111 9.80 4.60 -6.82
CA ASP A 111 10.81 5.48 -6.27
C ASP A 111 12.13 4.74 -6.04
N LEU A 112 13.20 5.32 -6.59
CA LEU A 112 14.55 4.80 -6.50
C LEU A 112 15.31 5.35 -5.29
N SER A 113 14.72 6.27 -4.52
CA SER A 113 15.31 6.87 -3.32
C SER A 113 14.41 6.67 -2.08
N PRO A 114 14.14 5.41 -1.68
CA PRO A 114 13.09 5.07 -0.72
C PRO A 114 13.08 5.95 0.54
N ASP A 115 11.91 6.49 0.89
CA ASP A 115 11.77 7.35 2.05
C ASP A 115 10.46 7.11 2.83
N GLY A 116 10.22 7.97 3.82
CA GLY A 116 9.04 7.87 4.67
C GLY A 116 7.73 8.09 3.91
N ASP A 117 7.82 8.66 2.70
CA ASP A 117 6.72 9.29 1.98
C ASP A 117 6.04 8.33 0.99
N ASP A 118 6.71 7.25 0.59
CA ASP A 118 6.16 6.20 -0.27
C ASP A 118 4.90 5.54 0.32
N GLU A 119 3.84 5.41 -0.49
CA GLU A 119 2.59 4.71 -0.13
C GLU A 119 2.83 3.23 0.14
N ILE A 120 3.61 2.58 -0.73
CA ILE A 120 3.85 1.14 -0.64
C ILE A 120 5.35 0.88 -0.48
N ARG A 121 5.74 0.44 0.71
CA ARG A 121 7.12 0.06 1.01
C ARG A 121 7.21 -1.43 1.24
N LEU A 122 8.09 -2.09 0.49
CA LEU A 122 8.27 -3.54 0.58
C LEU A 122 9.62 -3.90 1.20
N ALA A 123 9.58 -4.58 2.35
CA ALA A 123 10.74 -5.19 2.99
C ALA A 123 10.42 -6.61 3.45
N ASN A 124 11.46 -7.40 3.66
CA ASN A 124 11.37 -8.63 4.43
C ASN A 124 11.56 -8.33 5.91
N THR A 125 11.10 -9.23 6.79
CA THR A 125 11.42 -9.16 8.23
C THR A 125 11.70 -10.55 8.80
N THR A 126 12.56 -10.60 9.80
CA THR A 126 12.82 -11.78 10.64
C THR A 126 11.99 -11.78 11.94
N SER A 127 11.20 -10.73 12.17
CA SER A 127 10.35 -10.62 13.36
C SER A 127 9.36 -11.80 13.45
N ALA A 128 9.39 -12.47 14.60
CA ALA A 128 8.44 -13.54 14.92
C ALA A 128 7.09 -13.00 15.42
N SER A 129 7.01 -11.71 15.75
CA SER A 129 5.81 -11.08 16.32
C SER A 129 4.64 -11.01 15.36
N LEU A 130 4.89 -11.14 14.05
CA LEU A 130 3.83 -11.04 13.03
C LEU A 130 2.96 -12.27 12.87
N GLY A 131 3.34 -13.43 13.42
CA GLY A 131 2.57 -14.69 13.37
C GLY A 131 2.32 -15.27 11.96
N THR A 132 2.37 -14.47 10.91
CA THR A 132 2.22 -14.81 9.49
C THR A 132 3.09 -13.88 8.63
N ALA A 133 3.34 -14.26 7.38
CA ALA A 133 4.32 -13.62 6.50
C ALA A 133 3.92 -12.24 5.93
N ARG A 134 2.82 -11.61 6.36
CA ARG A 134 2.28 -10.40 5.71
C ARG A 134 1.60 -9.47 6.71
N VAL A 135 2.23 -8.34 7.01
CA VAL A 135 1.49 -7.14 7.39
C VAL A 135 1.39 -6.28 6.16
N ALA A 136 0.16 -5.97 5.78
CA ALA A 136 -0.13 -4.89 4.85
C ALA A 136 -1.19 -4.04 5.55
N ASP A 137 -0.89 -2.76 5.66
CA ASP A 137 -1.79 -1.79 6.26
C ASP A 137 -2.69 -1.21 5.17
N PHE A 138 -4.00 -1.17 5.44
CA PHE A 138 -4.92 -0.48 4.55
C PHE A 138 -4.66 1.02 4.60
N PRO A 139 -4.98 1.77 3.53
CA PRO A 139 -4.98 3.23 3.57
C PRO A 139 -5.74 3.75 4.80
N GLY A 140 -5.05 4.49 5.68
CA GLY A 140 -5.62 5.06 6.91
C GLY A 140 -5.75 4.09 8.10
N ASN A 141 -5.08 2.94 8.10
CA ASN A 141 -5.04 2.04 9.24
C ASN A 141 -3.60 1.77 9.67
N TYR A 142 -3.20 2.23 10.85
CA TYR A 142 -1.97 1.77 11.47
C TYR A 142 -2.25 0.53 12.31
N LEU A 143 -1.41 -0.50 12.21
CA LEU A 143 -1.05 -1.22 13.42
C LEU A 143 -0.27 -0.24 14.31
N THR A 144 -1.01 0.56 15.11
CA THR A 144 -0.37 1.30 16.20
C THR A 144 0.21 0.32 17.17
#